data_AF-A0A6A9SK84-F1
#
_entry.id   AF-A0A6A9SK84-F1
#
_cell.length_a   1.000
_cell.length_b   1.000
_cell.length_c   1.000
_cell.angle_alpha   90.00
_cell.angle_beta   90.00
_cell.angle_gamma   90.00
#
_symmetry.space_group_name_H-M   'P 1'
#
loop_
_entity.id
_entity.type
_entity.pdbx_description
1 polymer ?
#
loop_
_entity_poly.entity_id
_entity_poly.type
_entity_poly.pdbx_seq_one_letter_code
_entity_poly.pdbx_strand_id
1 'polypeptide(L)' 'MVSSRTATAAVGVLASLAVSVAAWVLFDVAVFFLAVPLVPLLFRRQTEEPPVYECPDCGFRTRDPEFAYCPRDGSQLEEQ' A
#
# COMPACT_ATOMS: atom_id res chain seq x y z
N MET A 1 -35.08 -34.69 29.25
CA MET A 1 -34.38 -33.48 29.76
C MET A 1 -33.23 -33.02 28.86
N VAL A 2 -33.31 -33.22 27.53
CA VAL A 2 -32.23 -32.86 26.58
C VAL A 2 -32.53 -31.55 25.82
N SER A 3 -33.81 -31.17 25.72
CA SER A 3 -34.28 -30.04 24.90
C SER A 3 -33.87 -28.66 25.40
N SER A 4 -33.69 -28.46 26.70
CA SER A 4 -33.33 -27.14 27.26
C SER A 4 -31.85 -26.81 27.07
N ARG A 5 -30.97 -27.83 27.06
CA ARG A 5 -29.53 -27.66 26.78
C ARG A 5 -29.25 -27.38 25.32
N THR A 6 -29.97 -28.05 24.41
CA THR A 6 -29.85 -27.79 22.97
C THR A 6 -30.40 -26.41 22.60
N ALA A 7 -31.45 -25.95 23.28
CA ALA A 7 -31.98 -24.60 23.09
C ALA A 7 -30.98 -23.51 23.49
N THR A 8 -30.31 -23.65 24.64
CA THR A 8 -29.29 -22.67 25.07
C THR A 8 -28.07 -22.69 24.16
N ALA A 9 -27.64 -23.88 23.72
CA ALA A 9 -26.55 -24.01 22.76
C ALA A 9 -26.91 -23.34 21.42
N ALA A 10 -28.11 -23.55 20.89
CA ALA A 10 -28.57 -22.93 19.66
C ALA A 10 -28.66 -21.40 19.79
N VAL A 11 -29.17 -20.89 20.91
CA VAL A 11 -29.20 -19.44 21.18
C VAL A 11 -27.79 -18.87 21.23
N GLY A 12 -26.86 -19.55 21.90
CA GLY A 12 -25.46 -19.12 21.96
C GLY A 12 -24.82 -19.06 20.57
N VAL A 13 -25.04 -20.09 19.74
CA VAL A 13 -24.54 -20.11 18.35
C VAL A 13 -25.14 -18.98 17.54
N LEU A 14 -26.46 -18.82 17.55
CA LEU A 14 -27.14 -17.75 16.81
C LEU A 14 -26.70 -16.36 17.27
N ALA A 15 -26.54 -16.16 18.57
CA ALA A 15 -26.04 -14.91 19.13
C ALA A 15 -24.59 -14.64 18.68
N SER A 16 -23.70 -15.64 18.76
CA SER A 16 -22.31 -15.49 18.32
C SER A 16 -22.20 -15.19 16.82
N LEU A 17 -23.06 -15.80 16.01
CA LEU A 17 -23.12 -15.60 14.57
C LEU A 17 -23.66 -14.20 14.24
N ALA A 18 -24.70 -13.75 14.93
CA ALA A 18 -25.25 -12.40 14.80
C ALA A 18 -24.21 -11.32 15.17
N VAL A 19 -23.48 -11.51 16.29
CA VAL A 19 -22.40 -10.60 16.70
C VAL A 19 -21.28 -10.57 15.67
N SER A 20 -20.89 -11.73 15.12
CA SER A 20 -19.86 -11.80 14.09
C SER A 20 -20.26 -11.07 12.81
N VAL A 21 -21.52 -11.23 12.36
CA VAL A 21 -22.05 -10.50 11.20
C VAL A 21 -22.13 -9.00 11.47
N ALA A 22 -22.59 -8.60 12.66
CA ALA A 22 -22.64 -7.19 13.03
C ALA A 22 -21.24 -6.55 13.09
N ALA A 23 -20.26 -7.27 13.65
CA ALA A 23 -18.86 -6.84 13.65
C ALA A 23 -18.33 -6.71 12.22
N TRP A 24 -18.61 -7.68 11.34
CA TRP A 24 -18.21 -7.62 9.94
C TRP A 24 -18.80 -6.38 9.25
N VAL A 25 -20.12 -6.17 9.31
CA VAL A 25 -20.77 -5.01 8.66
C VAL A 25 -20.28 -3.66 9.19
N LEU A 26 -20.07 -3.54 10.51
CA LEU A 26 -19.62 -2.29 11.13
C LEU A 26 -18.13 -2.01 10.87
N PHE A 27 -17.29 -3.05 10.94
CA PHE A 27 -15.84 -2.91 10.77
C PHE A 27 -15.41 -2.98 9.30
N ASP A 28 -16.19 -3.52 8.37
CA ASP A 28 -15.83 -3.55 6.95
C ASP A 28 -15.61 -2.14 6.41
N VAL A 29 -16.46 -1.18 6.83
CA VAL A 29 -16.28 0.21 6.46
C VAL A 29 -14.99 0.78 7.05
N ALA A 30 -14.68 0.47 8.32
CA ALA A 30 -13.44 0.93 8.97
C ALA A 30 -12.19 0.32 8.31
N VAL A 31 -12.21 -0.97 8.00
CA VAL A 31 -11.14 -1.68 7.30
C VAL A 31 -10.98 -1.16 5.88
N PHE A 32 -12.08 -0.91 5.16
CA PHE A 32 -12.04 -0.32 3.83
C PHE A 32 -11.43 1.08 3.84
N PHE A 33 -11.88 1.96 4.74
CA PHE A 33 -11.31 3.31 4.88
C PHE A 33 -9.85 3.32 5.32
N LEU A 34 -9.42 2.32 6.08
CA LEU A 34 -8.02 2.16 6.48
C LEU A 34 -7.17 1.55 5.35
N ALA A 35 -7.71 0.57 4.63
CA ALA A 35 -7.00 -0.16 3.57
C ALA A 35 -6.88 0.66 2.27
N VAL A 36 -7.92 1.36 1.82
CA VAL A 36 -7.93 2.16 0.59
C VAL A 36 -6.75 3.15 0.49
N PRO A 37 -6.41 3.96 1.50
CA PRO A 37 -5.25 4.84 1.44
C PRO A 37 -3.91 4.08 1.52
N LEU A 38 -3.89 2.85 2.01
CA LEU A 38 -2.71 1.98 2.05
C LEU A 38 -2.47 1.26 0.71
N VAL A 39 -3.49 1.11 -0.15
CA VAL A 39 -3.39 0.49 -1.48
C VAL A 39 -2.22 1.10 -2.29
N PRO A 40 -2.11 2.43 -2.49
CA PRO A 40 -0.99 3.03 -3.21
C PRO A 40 0.40 2.66 -2.64
N LEU A 41 0.52 2.54 -1.32
CA LEU A 41 1.78 2.19 -0.66
C LEU A 41 2.19 0.74 -0.92
N LEU A 42 1.22 -0.17 -1.04
CA LEU A 42 1.46 -1.56 -1.41
C LEU A 42 1.95 -1.69 -2.87
N PHE A 43 1.49 -0.81 -3.76
CA PHE A 43 1.90 -0.78 -5.17
C PHE A 43 3.15 0.08 -5.45
N ARG A 44 3.57 0.94 -4.52
CA ARG A 44 4.73 1.84 -4.68
C ARG A 44 6.07 1.13 -4.82
N ARG A 45 6.17 -0.16 -4.50
CA ARG A 45 7.39 -0.96 -4.71
C ARG A 45 7.77 -1.14 -6.19
N GLN A 46 6.88 -0.81 -7.12
CA GLN A 46 7.13 -0.92 -8.56
C GLN A 46 7.39 0.42 -9.24
N THR A 47 7.44 1.54 -8.51
CA THR A 47 7.91 2.79 -9.10
C THR A 47 9.40 2.60 -9.40
N GLU A 48 9.72 2.44 -10.68
CA GLU A 48 11.08 2.35 -11.20
C GLU A 48 11.92 3.43 -10.53
N GLU A 49 13.07 3.03 -9.98
CA GLU A 49 14.03 3.95 -9.39
C GLU A 49 14.35 5.00 -10.47
N PRO A 50 14.18 6.31 -10.19
CA PRO A 50 14.36 7.32 -11.23
C PRO A 50 15.76 7.19 -11.86
N PRO A 51 15.85 7.29 -13.21
CA PRO A 51 17.10 7.08 -13.92
C PRO A 51 18.21 7.99 -13.41
N VAL A 52 19.44 7.47 -13.42
CA VAL A 52 20.61 8.24 -13.01
C VAL A 52 21.21 8.86 -14.26
N TYR A 53 21.30 10.19 -14.28
CA TYR A 53 21.96 10.94 -15.33
C TYR A 53 23.42 11.19 -14.95
N GLU A 54 24.35 10.83 -15.83
CA GLU A 54 25.80 10.97 -15.62
C GLU A 54 26.47 11.79 -16.73
N CYS A 55 27.45 12.61 -16.33
CA CYS A 55 28.30 13.36 -17.23
C CYS A 55 29.51 12.49 -17.65
N PRO A 56 29.74 12.27 -18.96
CA PRO A 56 30.85 11.43 -19.44
C PRO A 56 32.24 12.04 -19.21
N ASP A 57 32.32 13.37 -19.08
CA ASP A 57 33.60 14.09 -19.02
C ASP A 57 34.12 14.29 -17.59
N CYS A 58 33.27 14.73 -16.66
CA CYS A 58 33.68 15.05 -15.28
C CYS A 58 33.07 14.12 -14.21
N GLY A 59 32.18 13.18 -14.58
CA GLY A 59 31.60 12.20 -13.67
C GLY A 59 30.55 12.77 -12.70
N PHE A 60 29.97 13.92 -13.01
CA PHE A 60 28.83 14.48 -12.28
C PHE A 60 27.61 13.55 -12.43
N ARG A 61 26.89 13.29 -11.32
CA ARG A 61 25.71 12.41 -11.29
C ARG A 61 24.54 13.10 -10.64
N THR A 62 23.36 12.96 -11.24
CA THR A 62 22.10 13.49 -10.70
C THR A 62 20.94 12.55 -11.02
N ARG A 63 19.88 12.62 -10.20
CA ARG A 63 18.58 11.97 -10.47
C ARG A 63 17.49 12.98 -10.83
N ASP A 64 17.88 14.25 -10.92
CA ASP A 64 16.97 15.34 -11.22
C ASP A 64 16.85 15.50 -12.76
N PRO A 65 15.67 15.22 -13.34
CA PRO A 65 15.46 15.32 -14.79
C PRO A 65 15.46 16.76 -15.30
N GLU A 66 15.43 17.77 -14.42
CA GLU A 66 15.54 19.18 -14.84
C GLU A 66 16.95 19.53 -15.36
N PHE A 67 17.97 18.75 -15.00
CA PHE A 67 19.32 18.94 -15.48
C PHE A 67 19.56 18.19 -16.79
N ALA A 68 19.40 18.89 -17.92
CA ALA A 68 19.78 18.35 -19.23
C ALA A 68 21.30 18.44 -19.50
N TYR A 69 22.00 19.34 -18.82
CA TYR A 69 23.43 19.63 -19.01
C TYR A 69 24.18 19.66 -17.68
N CYS A 70 25.46 19.31 -17.73
CA CYS A 70 26.35 19.31 -16.60
C CYS A 70 26.66 20.76 -16.14
N PRO A 71 26.49 21.09 -14.84
CA PRO A 71 26.78 22.43 -14.32
C PRO A 71 28.26 22.83 -14.35
N ARG A 72 29.18 21.87 -14.57
CA ARG A 72 30.63 22.09 -14.49
C ARG A 72 31.27 22.35 -15.85
N ASP A 73 30.89 21.58 -16.86
CA ASP A 73 31.51 21.61 -18.20
C ASP A 73 30.50 21.87 -19.33
N GLY A 74 29.19 21.84 -19.05
CA GLY A 74 28.14 22.05 -20.04
C GLY A 74 27.89 20.87 -20.98
N SER A 75 28.53 19.72 -20.75
CA SER A 75 28.26 18.49 -21.49
C SER A 75 26.81 18.01 -21.29
N GLN A 76 26.25 17.31 -22.27
CA GLN A 76 24.93 16.69 -22.13
C GLN A 76 25.03 15.49 -21.18
N LEU A 77 24.06 15.36 -20.27
CA LEU A 77 24.01 14.19 -19.38
C LEU A 77 23.40 13.00 -20.11
N GLU A 78 23.93 11.81 -19.83
CA GLU A 78 23.48 10.53 -20.40
C GLU A 78 22.78 9.70 -19.32
N GLU A 79 21.69 9.03 -19.71
CA GLU A 79 20.94 8.14 -18.83
C GLU A 79 21.66 6.79 -18.67
N GLN A 80 21.89 6.38 -17.43
CA GLN A 80 22.61 5.17 -17.04
C GLN A 80 21.68 4.08 -16.50
#